data_AF-A0A963NQ55-F1
#
_entry.id   AF-A0A963NQ55-F1
#
_cell.length_a   1.000
_cell.length_b   1.000
_cell.length_c   1.000
_cell.angle_alpha   90.00
_cell.angle_beta   90.00
_cell.angle_gamma   90.00
#
_symmetry.space_group_name_H-M   'P 1'
#
loop_
_entity.id
_entity.type
_entity.pdbx_description
1 polymer ?
#
loop_
_entity_poly.entity_id
_entity_poly.type
_entity_poly.pdbx_seq_one_letter_code
_entity_poly.pdbx_strand_id
1 'polypeptide(L)'
;MQLLTARQIPSAGKADTVFRISRWGALAGYSFAVLVMAGLLTAFVAMFFAPEFSGFHWLKVILGILLGLLTLLMWLIAGALQYSYTALGLPSNWLLRIGPCGVMIKYRSYIHFDSPQEDPVAIHLDWHEIDNIQRYRETVRIREMGEVNDIRHDYLMITLKPGCHTPGKISKVRKALEFEAQRKPAHFQVDALQHELFIARKNKAGDREIRRLKQAIQEEKKRHPGRHNKTRFKHRPVIFIAPDTLKIEWTHAAPEVKTLNALLAQYGTETVAAQRTIDMDTPKTSQEFAEILHAVLSRGDEITALKLIRAQFGYSISEAKAYIDNLKAAGLS
;
A
#
# COMPACT_ATOMS: atom_id res chain seq x y z
N MET A 1 -13.45 20.98 0.18
CA MET A 1 -12.37 20.08 -0.17
C MET A 1 -11.11 20.73 0.34
N GLN A 2 -10.59 20.17 1.42
CA GLN A 2 -9.45 20.73 2.13
C GLN A 2 -8.40 19.64 2.29
N LEU A 3 -7.14 20.00 2.09
CA LEU A 3 -6.01 19.13 2.44
C LEU A 3 -5.68 19.37 3.91
N LEU A 4 -5.62 18.31 4.68
CA LEU A 4 -5.30 18.34 6.09
C LEU A 4 -3.95 17.69 6.34
N THR A 5 -3.10 18.39 7.10
CA THR A 5 -1.87 17.82 7.66
C THR A 5 -2.20 16.94 8.86
N ALA A 6 -1.26 16.10 9.31
CA ALA A 6 -1.50 15.21 10.44
C ALA A 6 -1.89 15.95 11.73
N ARG A 7 -1.42 17.19 11.90
CA ARG A 7 -1.75 18.05 13.06
C ARG A 7 -3.12 18.71 12.97
N GLN A 8 -3.63 18.91 11.76
CA GLN A 8 -4.94 19.55 11.52
C GLN A 8 -6.09 18.55 11.60
N ILE A 9 -5.82 17.25 11.60
CA ILE A 9 -6.84 16.21 11.72
C ILE A 9 -7.39 16.24 13.16
N PRO A 10 -8.67 16.59 13.36
CA PRO A 10 -9.26 16.58 14.69
C PRO A 10 -9.29 15.14 15.23
N SER A 11 -9.24 14.97 16.54
CA SER A 11 -9.49 13.67 17.16
C SER A 11 -10.88 13.15 16.76
N ALA A 12 -11.04 11.82 16.68
CA ALA A 12 -12.33 11.19 16.39
C ALA A 12 -13.38 11.62 17.42
N GLY A 13 -14.43 12.30 16.97
CA GLY A 13 -15.58 12.63 17.80
C GLY A 13 -16.41 11.37 18.08
N LYS A 14 -17.25 11.40 19.11
CA LYS A 14 -18.11 10.26 19.47
C LYS A 14 -19.08 9.85 18.35
N ALA A 15 -19.46 10.80 17.48
CA ALA A 15 -20.35 10.57 16.35
C ALA A 15 -19.63 10.10 15.08
N ASP A 16 -18.29 10.07 15.09
CA ASP A 16 -17.53 9.71 13.89
C ASP A 16 -17.31 8.21 13.81
N THR A 17 -17.64 7.65 12.65
CA THR A 17 -17.27 6.27 12.35
C THR A 17 -15.95 6.25 11.61
N VAL A 18 -14.97 5.54 12.17
CA VAL A 18 -13.61 5.43 11.63
C VAL A 18 -13.39 4.05 11.04
N PHE A 19 -13.14 3.98 9.74
CA PHE A 19 -12.83 2.76 9.04
C PHE A 19 -11.32 2.56 8.99
N ARG A 20 -10.87 1.47 9.63
CA ARG A 20 -9.45 1.10 9.76
C ARG A 20 -9.14 -0.17 9.00
N ILE A 21 -7.87 -0.34 8.68
CA ILE A 21 -7.36 -1.59 8.15
C ILE A 21 -7.36 -2.66 9.26
N SER A 22 -7.82 -3.86 8.92
CA SER A 22 -7.91 -4.95 9.88
C SER A 22 -6.52 -5.34 10.39
N ARG A 23 -6.40 -5.44 11.72
CA ARG A 23 -5.17 -5.92 12.39
C ARG A 23 -5.09 -7.45 12.44
N TRP A 24 -6.20 -8.13 12.16
CA TRP A 24 -6.33 -9.58 12.37
C TRP A 24 -5.38 -10.39 11.50
N GLY A 25 -5.20 -10.02 10.23
CA GLY A 25 -4.26 -10.72 9.35
C GLY A 25 -2.82 -10.65 9.86
N ALA A 26 -2.38 -9.45 10.28
CA ALA A 26 -1.04 -9.26 10.85
C ALA A 26 -0.87 -9.98 12.20
N LEU A 27 -1.90 -9.95 13.05
CA LEU A 27 -1.90 -10.65 14.34
C LEU A 27 -1.85 -12.16 14.15
N ALA A 28 -2.72 -12.73 13.32
CA ALA A 28 -2.78 -14.16 13.05
C ALA A 28 -1.47 -14.67 12.43
N GLY A 29 -0.92 -13.95 11.46
CA GLY A 29 0.39 -14.27 10.88
C GLY A 29 1.51 -14.23 11.91
N TYR A 30 1.55 -13.19 12.75
CA TYR A 30 2.55 -13.06 13.82
C TYR A 30 2.45 -14.21 14.83
N SER A 31 1.24 -14.50 15.33
CA SER A 31 0.99 -15.60 16.27
C SER A 31 1.39 -16.95 15.67
N PHE A 32 1.05 -17.20 14.41
CA PHE A 32 1.47 -18.42 13.71
C PHE A 32 2.99 -18.53 13.60
N ALA A 33 3.67 -17.44 13.22
CA ALA A 33 5.13 -17.43 13.12
C ALA A 33 5.82 -17.71 14.46
N VAL A 34 5.30 -17.16 15.56
CA VAL A 34 5.80 -17.41 16.92
C VAL A 34 5.60 -18.87 17.34
N LEU A 35 4.43 -19.46 17.04
CA LEU A 35 4.15 -20.87 17.35
C LEU A 35 5.07 -21.82 16.58
N VAL A 36 5.28 -21.57 15.29
CA VAL A 36 6.21 -22.35 14.45
C VAL A 36 7.63 -22.24 15.01
N MET A 37 8.08 -21.02 15.37
CA MET A 37 9.40 -20.81 15.96
C MET A 37 9.59 -21.58 17.27
N ALA A 38 8.58 -21.57 18.16
CA ALA A 38 8.62 -22.33 19.41
C ALA A 38 8.69 -23.84 19.16
N GLY A 39 7.95 -24.35 18.17
CA GLY A 39 8.00 -25.75 17.75
C GLY A 39 9.37 -26.16 17.20
N LEU A 40 9.95 -25.34 16.33
CA LEU A 40 11.29 -25.58 15.77
C LEU A 40 12.38 -25.54 16.84
N LEU A 41 12.30 -24.60 17.78
CA LEU A 41 13.23 -24.51 18.90
C LEU A 41 13.11 -25.74 19.82
N THR A 42 11.89 -26.20 20.09
CA THR A 42 11.64 -27.41 20.89
C THR A 42 12.21 -28.65 20.21
N ALA A 43 11.97 -28.81 18.90
CA ALA A 43 12.55 -29.89 18.10
C ALA A 43 14.08 -29.83 18.07
N PHE A 44 14.66 -28.63 17.98
CA PHE A 44 16.10 -28.41 18.03
C PHE A 44 16.68 -28.94 19.34
N VAL A 45 16.12 -28.49 20.47
CA VAL A 45 16.55 -28.95 21.80
C VAL A 45 16.39 -30.45 21.93
N ALA A 46 15.23 -31.02 21.59
CA ALA A 46 14.97 -32.45 21.68
C ALA A 46 15.99 -33.28 20.88
N MET A 47 16.35 -32.85 19.66
CA MET A 47 17.33 -33.54 18.82
C MET A 47 18.74 -33.59 19.44
N PHE A 48 19.16 -32.52 20.14
CA PHE A 48 20.45 -32.48 20.82
C PHE A 48 20.49 -33.39 22.06
N PHE A 49 19.38 -33.49 22.78
CA PHE A 49 19.28 -34.30 24.01
C PHE A 49 18.78 -35.73 23.80
N ALA A 50 18.31 -36.09 22.60
CA ALA A 50 17.86 -37.45 22.29
C ALA A 50 19.05 -38.46 22.26
N PRO A 51 19.03 -39.49 23.14
CA PRO A 51 20.11 -40.46 23.25
C PRO A 51 20.19 -41.43 22.05
N GLU A 52 19.09 -41.63 21.34
CA GLU A 52 18.93 -42.60 20.25
C GLU A 52 19.77 -42.29 18.99
N PHE A 53 20.28 -41.06 18.86
CA PHE A 53 21.03 -40.60 17.69
C PHE A 53 22.55 -40.51 17.92
N SER A 54 23.09 -41.23 18.91
CA SER A 54 24.51 -41.17 19.28
C SER A 54 25.49 -41.59 18.16
N GLY A 55 25.05 -42.37 17.17
CA GLY A 55 25.91 -42.85 16.07
C GLY A 55 26.15 -41.86 14.92
N PHE A 56 25.36 -40.79 14.79
CA PHE A 56 25.38 -39.89 13.61
C PHE A 56 25.59 -38.43 14.01
N HIS A 57 26.68 -38.14 14.72
CA HIS A 57 27.01 -36.79 15.19
C HIS A 57 27.03 -35.73 14.06
N TRP A 58 27.58 -36.06 12.89
CA TRP A 58 27.63 -35.14 11.76
C TRP A 58 26.24 -34.77 11.23
N LEU A 59 25.30 -35.74 11.23
CA LEU A 59 23.92 -35.51 10.79
C LEU A 59 23.18 -34.59 11.77
N LYS A 60 23.37 -34.76 13.08
CA LYS A 60 22.85 -33.84 14.11
C LYS A 60 23.32 -32.42 13.89
N VAL A 61 24.60 -32.24 13.54
CA VAL A 61 25.16 -30.91 13.26
C VAL A 61 24.50 -30.28 12.05
N ILE A 62 24.37 -31.01 10.94
CA ILE A 62 23.72 -30.49 9.71
C ILE A 62 22.26 -30.13 9.98
N LEU A 63 21.50 -31.04 10.60
CA LEU A 63 20.08 -30.82 10.87
C LEU A 63 19.89 -29.67 11.87
N GLY A 64 20.79 -29.53 12.84
CA GLY A 64 20.81 -28.42 13.78
C GLY A 64 21.06 -27.08 13.10
N ILE A 65 22.02 -27.01 12.17
CA ILE A 65 22.29 -25.80 11.39
C ILE A 65 21.05 -25.42 10.56
N LEU A 66 20.45 -26.37 9.85
CA LEU A 66 19.24 -26.12 9.04
C LEU A 66 18.08 -25.60 9.90
N LEU A 67 17.86 -26.19 11.07
CA LEU A 67 16.80 -25.80 11.98
C LEU A 67 17.07 -24.42 12.62
N GLY A 68 18.34 -24.12 12.91
CA GLY A 68 18.78 -22.79 13.34
C GLY A 68 18.55 -21.72 12.28
N LEU A 69 18.89 -22.00 11.02
CA LEU A 69 18.62 -21.10 9.90
C LEU A 69 17.12 -20.86 9.68
N LEU A 70 16.31 -21.92 9.78
CA LEU A 70 14.85 -21.80 9.68
C LEU A 70 14.28 -20.97 10.84
N THR A 71 14.79 -21.14 12.05
CA THR A 71 14.41 -20.34 13.23
C THR A 71 14.75 -18.87 13.03
N LEU A 72 15.95 -18.56 12.50
CA LEU A 72 16.35 -17.19 12.16
C LEU A 72 15.44 -16.58 11.09
N LEU A 73 15.09 -17.33 10.04
CA LEU A 73 14.17 -16.89 9.00
C LEU A 73 12.79 -16.56 9.60
N MET A 74 12.26 -17.44 10.46
CA MET A 74 10.98 -17.21 11.14
C MET A 74 11.03 -15.99 12.06
N TRP A 75 12.16 -15.72 12.71
CA TRP A 75 12.35 -14.51 13.52
C TRP A 75 12.30 -13.23 12.68
N LEU A 76 12.93 -13.24 11.50
CA LEU A 76 12.86 -12.11 10.57
C LEU A 76 11.43 -11.88 10.06
N ILE A 77 10.69 -12.95 9.74
CA ILE A 77 9.28 -12.88 9.33
C ILE A 77 8.41 -12.32 10.47
N ALA A 78 8.59 -12.82 11.70
CA ALA A 78 7.86 -12.35 12.87
C ALA A 78 8.13 -10.85 13.14
N GLY A 79 9.37 -10.39 13.01
CA GLY A 79 9.71 -8.97 13.12
C GLY A 79 9.01 -8.10 12.07
N ALA A 80 8.96 -8.56 10.82
CA ALA A 80 8.23 -7.86 9.75
C ALA A 80 6.71 -7.80 10.02
N LEU A 81 6.12 -8.89 10.52
CA LEU A 81 4.70 -8.94 10.87
C LEU A 81 4.37 -8.10 12.09
N GLN A 82 5.25 -8.07 13.10
CA GLN A 82 5.12 -7.20 14.26
C GLN A 82 5.13 -5.73 13.86
N TYR A 83 6.04 -5.33 12.95
CA TYR A 83 6.07 -3.97 12.43
C TYR A 83 4.74 -3.60 11.76
N SER A 84 4.23 -4.45 10.86
CA SER A 84 2.92 -4.26 10.25
C SER A 84 1.80 -4.18 11.29
N TYR A 85 1.81 -5.04 12.31
CA TYR A 85 0.82 -5.01 13.39
C TYR A 85 0.87 -3.71 14.22
N THR A 86 2.07 -3.20 14.51
CA THR A 86 2.25 -1.92 15.21
C THR A 86 1.79 -0.75 14.35
N ALA A 87 2.15 -0.73 13.07
CA ALA A 87 1.71 0.28 12.13
C ALA A 87 0.18 0.30 12.06
N LEU A 88 -0.46 -0.85 11.82
CA LEU A 88 -1.92 -0.97 11.76
C LEU A 88 -2.61 -0.65 13.10
N GLY A 89 -1.89 -0.68 14.22
CA GLY A 89 -2.40 -0.33 15.54
C GLY A 89 -2.43 1.17 15.85
N LEU A 90 -1.74 2.01 15.08
CA LEU A 90 -1.66 3.44 15.35
C LEU A 90 -3.04 4.11 15.17
N PRO A 91 -3.51 4.95 16.11
CA PRO A 91 -4.77 5.68 15.98
C PRO A 91 -4.85 6.56 14.74
N SER A 92 -3.70 6.99 14.21
CA SER A 92 -3.59 7.77 12.99
C SER A 92 -3.79 6.94 11.72
N ASN A 93 -3.80 5.60 11.80
CA ASN A 93 -3.95 4.70 10.66
C ASN A 93 -5.40 4.26 10.47
N TRP A 94 -6.14 5.16 9.82
CA TRP A 94 -7.47 4.96 9.28
C TRP A 94 -7.45 5.32 7.79
N LEU A 95 -8.40 4.80 7.01
CA LEU A 95 -8.52 5.11 5.58
C LEU A 95 -9.65 6.10 5.33
N LEU A 96 -10.80 5.87 5.96
CA LEU A 96 -11.98 6.71 5.83
C LEU A 96 -12.54 7.03 7.21
N ARG A 97 -13.01 8.25 7.39
CA ARG A 97 -13.81 8.66 8.54
C ARG A 97 -15.04 9.39 8.04
N ILE A 98 -16.19 8.97 8.53
CA ILE A 98 -17.50 9.53 8.18
C ILE A 98 -18.11 10.11 9.45
N GLY A 99 -18.58 11.34 9.38
CA GLY A 99 -19.18 12.04 10.51
C GLY A 99 -20.13 13.16 10.07
N PRO A 100 -20.68 13.93 11.03
CA PRO A 100 -21.64 15.00 10.73
C PRO A 100 -21.02 16.14 9.90
N CYS A 101 -19.71 16.36 10.03
CA CYS A 101 -18.99 17.40 9.30
C CYS A 101 -18.52 16.95 7.89
N GLY A 102 -18.84 15.74 7.46
CA GLY A 102 -18.45 15.22 6.14
C GLY A 102 -17.62 13.95 6.18
N VAL A 103 -16.84 13.77 5.11
CA VAL A 103 -16.00 12.61 4.86
C VAL A 103 -14.53 13.03 4.88
N MET A 104 -13.73 12.35 5.70
CA MET A 104 -12.29 12.48 5.68
C MET A 104 -11.67 11.22 5.10
N ILE A 105 -10.73 11.38 4.18
CA ILE A 105 -10.07 10.30 3.46
C ILE A 105 -8.57 10.46 3.65
N LYS A 106 -7.94 9.50 4.31
CA LYS A 106 -6.48 9.46 4.43
C LYS A 106 -5.91 8.80 3.18
N TYR A 107 -5.19 9.56 2.37
CA TYR A 107 -4.57 9.04 1.14
C TYR A 107 -3.14 8.53 1.36
N ARG A 108 -2.50 8.89 2.48
CA ARG A 108 -1.21 8.33 2.87
C ARG A 108 -1.37 6.88 3.32
N SER A 109 -0.66 5.97 2.66
CA SER A 109 -0.63 4.55 3.05
C SER A 109 -0.15 4.38 4.49
N TYR A 110 -0.72 3.41 5.21
CA TYR A 110 -0.31 3.05 6.57
C TYR A 110 1.16 2.64 6.66
N ILE A 111 1.73 2.19 5.54
CA ILE A 111 3.15 1.83 5.42
C ILE A 111 4.04 3.07 5.62
N HIS A 112 3.55 4.27 5.34
CA HIS A 112 4.27 5.53 5.49
C HIS A 112 3.92 6.27 6.78
N PHE A 113 3.54 5.56 7.85
CA PHE A 113 3.17 6.18 9.14
C PHE A 113 4.29 7.01 9.78
N ASP A 114 5.54 6.78 9.37
CA ASP A 114 6.76 7.46 9.80
C ASP A 114 7.02 8.79 9.07
N SER A 115 6.16 9.17 8.12
CA SER A 115 6.35 10.40 7.35
C SER A 115 6.13 11.67 8.20
N PRO A 116 6.76 12.81 7.83
CA PRO A 116 6.57 14.10 8.50
C PRO A 116 5.10 14.47 8.69
N GLN A 117 4.79 15.06 9.84
CA GLN A 117 3.43 15.47 10.21
C GLN A 117 2.98 16.76 9.51
N GLU A 118 3.95 17.52 8.99
CA GLU A 118 3.76 18.77 8.26
C GLU A 118 3.17 18.54 6.87
N ASP A 119 3.39 17.36 6.28
CA ASP A 119 2.85 17.04 4.98
C ASP A 119 1.33 16.87 5.05
N PRO A 120 0.58 17.26 4.01
CA PRO A 120 -0.82 16.91 3.91
C PRO A 120 -0.94 15.38 3.78
N VAL A 121 -1.86 14.78 4.53
CA VAL A 121 -2.05 13.32 4.60
C VAL A 121 -3.48 12.86 4.37
N ALA A 122 -4.44 13.79 4.51
CA ALA A 122 -5.86 13.52 4.38
C ALA A 122 -6.56 14.61 3.57
N ILE A 123 -7.66 14.21 2.93
CA ILE A 123 -8.60 15.08 2.26
C ILE A 123 -9.86 15.13 3.13
N HIS A 124 -10.37 16.32 3.39
CA HIS A 124 -11.70 16.52 3.98
C HIS A 124 -12.66 17.05 2.92
N LEU A 125 -13.80 16.38 2.81
CA LEU A 125 -14.91 16.69 1.92
C LEU A 125 -16.13 16.98 2.80
N ASP A 126 -16.73 18.14 2.62
CA ASP A 126 -18.00 18.44 3.28
C ASP A 126 -19.15 17.75 2.54
N TRP A 127 -20.23 17.40 3.24
CA TRP A 127 -21.38 16.73 2.62
C TRP A 127 -21.98 17.52 1.45
N HIS A 128 -21.96 18.86 1.52
CA HIS A 128 -22.48 19.70 0.44
C HIS A 128 -21.68 19.64 -0.85
N GLU A 129 -20.42 19.19 -0.80
CA GLU A 129 -19.53 19.07 -1.96
C GLU A 129 -19.62 17.72 -2.66
N ILE A 130 -20.26 16.74 -2.02
CA ILE A 130 -20.38 15.38 -2.52
C ILE A 130 -21.68 15.31 -3.32
N ASP A 131 -21.57 14.88 -4.58
CA ASP A 131 -22.71 14.65 -5.44
C ASP A 131 -23.25 13.24 -5.24
N ASN A 132 -22.36 12.25 -5.33
CA ASN A 132 -22.71 10.84 -5.23
C ASN A 132 -21.58 10.04 -4.56
N ILE A 133 -21.94 8.98 -3.84
CA ILE A 133 -21.01 7.99 -3.30
C ILE A 133 -21.47 6.61 -3.73
N GLN A 134 -20.69 6.01 -4.62
CA GLN A 134 -20.96 4.68 -5.15
C GLN A 134 -20.00 3.65 -4.57
N ARG A 135 -20.54 2.50 -4.17
CA ARG A 135 -19.70 1.34 -3.84
C ARG A 135 -19.52 0.50 -5.09
N TYR A 136 -18.27 0.26 -5.45
CA TYR A 136 -17.93 -0.52 -6.64
C TYR A 136 -17.11 -1.74 -6.23
N ARG A 137 -17.57 -2.94 -6.59
CA ARG A 137 -16.84 -4.19 -6.37
C ARG A 137 -16.35 -4.73 -7.69
N GLU A 138 -15.08 -5.08 -7.73
CA GLU A 138 -14.44 -5.64 -8.91
C GLU A 138 -13.85 -7.01 -8.58
N THR A 139 -14.26 -8.03 -9.31
CA THR A 139 -13.67 -9.37 -9.19
C THR A 139 -12.80 -9.59 -10.41
N VAL A 140 -11.49 -9.66 -10.20
CA VAL A 140 -10.51 -9.95 -11.25
C VAL A 140 -10.21 -11.44 -11.18
N ARG A 141 -10.55 -12.16 -12.24
CA ARG A 141 -10.21 -13.57 -12.39
C ARG A 141 -8.88 -13.70 -13.11
N ILE A 142 -7.94 -14.38 -12.48
CA ILE A 142 -6.59 -14.61 -13.01
C ILE A 142 -6.30 -16.10 -12.97
N ARG A 143 -5.93 -16.72 -14.09
CA ARG A 143 -5.38 -18.07 -14.09
C ARG A 143 -3.87 -18.03 -13.99
N GLU A 144 -3.35 -18.53 -12.88
CA GLU A 144 -1.92 -18.73 -12.68
C GLU A 144 -1.64 -20.23 -12.54
N MET A 145 -0.74 -20.76 -13.36
CA MET A 145 -0.31 -22.17 -13.31
C MET A 145 -1.47 -23.21 -13.40
N GLY A 146 -2.56 -22.87 -14.10
CA GLY A 146 -3.72 -23.74 -14.27
C GLY A 146 -4.79 -23.62 -13.18
N GLU A 147 -4.51 -22.88 -12.09
CA GLU A 147 -5.50 -22.56 -11.06
C GLU A 147 -6.15 -21.21 -11.33
N VAL A 148 -7.47 -21.14 -11.16
CA VAL A 148 -8.25 -19.90 -11.31
C VAL A 148 -8.36 -19.21 -9.95
N ASN A 149 -7.74 -18.05 -9.83
CA ASN A 149 -7.79 -17.20 -8.65
C ASN A 149 -8.69 -15.99 -8.89
N ASP A 150 -9.74 -15.85 -8.08
CA ASP A 150 -10.62 -14.68 -8.08
C ASP A 150 -10.14 -13.67 -7.03
N ILE A 151 -9.51 -12.59 -7.48
CA ILE A 151 -9.08 -11.47 -6.63
C ILE A 151 -10.22 -10.46 -6.56
N ARG A 152 -10.72 -10.20 -5.36
CA ARG A 152 -11.79 -9.22 -5.13
C ARG A 152 -11.19 -7.90 -4.67
N HIS A 153 -11.54 -6.83 -5.35
CA HIS A 153 -11.27 -5.46 -4.94
C HIS A 153 -12.58 -4.76 -4.62
N ASP A 154 -12.64 -4.13 -3.45
CA ASP A 154 -13.73 -3.24 -3.09
C ASP A 154 -13.25 -1.79 -3.22
N TYR A 155 -14.12 -0.94 -3.76
CA TYR A 155 -13.86 0.47 -3.98
C TYR A 155 -15.02 1.34 -3.47
N LEU A 156 -14.68 2.55 -3.05
CA LEU A 156 -15.63 3.63 -2.84
C LEU A 156 -15.32 4.75 -3.84
N MET A 157 -16.29 5.06 -4.69
CA MET A 157 -16.21 6.14 -5.66
C MET A 157 -16.99 7.33 -5.11
N ILE A 158 -16.35 8.49 -5.05
CA ILE A 158 -16.95 9.73 -4.59
C ILE A 158 -16.90 10.72 -5.74
N THR A 159 -18.07 11.03 -6.30
CA THR A 159 -18.22 12.06 -7.32
C THR A 159 -18.55 13.37 -6.63
N LEU A 160 -17.81 14.40 -7.00
CA LEU A 160 -17.92 15.73 -6.41
C LEU A 160 -18.87 16.61 -7.23
N LYS A 161 -19.59 17.52 -6.57
CA LYS A 161 -20.53 18.43 -7.25
C LYS A 161 -19.77 19.44 -8.13
N PRO A 162 -20.15 19.58 -9.41
CA PRO A 162 -19.60 20.62 -10.27
C PRO A 162 -19.83 22.01 -9.68
N GLY A 163 -18.79 22.84 -9.62
CA GLY A 163 -18.89 24.24 -9.19
C GLY A 163 -18.93 24.47 -7.67
N CYS A 164 -19.05 23.45 -6.83
CA CYS A 164 -19.02 23.60 -5.36
C CYS A 164 -17.61 23.84 -4.80
N HIS A 165 -16.58 23.76 -5.63
CA HIS A 165 -15.19 23.92 -5.20
C HIS A 165 -14.58 25.23 -5.67
N THR A 166 -13.82 25.87 -4.79
CA THR A 166 -12.99 27.01 -5.16
C THR A 166 -12.04 26.62 -6.31
N PRO A 167 -11.95 27.44 -7.38
CA PRO A 167 -11.04 27.20 -8.49
C PRO A 167 -9.63 26.86 -7.99
N GLY A 168 -9.07 25.77 -8.50
CA GLY A 168 -7.72 25.30 -8.15
C GLY A 168 -7.61 24.37 -6.93
N LYS A 169 -8.66 24.19 -6.10
CA LYS A 169 -8.61 23.22 -4.96
C LYS A 169 -8.40 21.78 -5.43
N ILE A 170 -9.16 21.34 -6.44
CA ILE A 170 -9.02 19.99 -7.02
C ILE A 170 -7.61 19.79 -7.59
N SER A 171 -7.08 20.80 -8.29
CA SER A 171 -5.71 20.75 -8.83
C SER A 171 -4.66 20.60 -7.71
N LYS A 172 -4.83 21.32 -6.59
CA LYS A 172 -3.94 21.17 -5.42
C LYS A 172 -4.02 19.76 -4.83
N VAL A 173 -5.21 19.18 -4.71
CA VAL A 173 -5.35 17.81 -4.20
C VAL A 173 -4.76 16.80 -5.17
N ARG A 174 -5.02 16.94 -6.47
CA ARG A 174 -4.44 16.07 -7.49
C ARG A 174 -2.92 16.08 -7.42
N LYS A 175 -2.30 17.26 -7.33
CA LYS A 175 -0.85 17.41 -7.13
C LYS A 175 -0.37 16.75 -5.83
N ALA A 176 -1.14 16.85 -4.74
CA ALA A 176 -0.79 16.20 -3.48
C ALA A 176 -0.87 14.67 -3.56
N LEU A 177 -1.88 14.13 -4.25
CA LEU A 177 -2.01 12.70 -4.51
C LEU A 177 -0.92 12.19 -5.45
N GLU A 178 -0.59 12.94 -6.51
CA GLU A 178 0.52 12.64 -7.42
C GLU A 178 1.86 12.65 -6.68
N PHE A 179 2.09 13.66 -5.82
CA PHE A 179 3.27 13.74 -4.98
C PHE A 179 3.38 12.53 -4.05
N GLU A 180 2.31 12.16 -3.35
CA GLU A 180 2.30 10.98 -2.48
C GLU A 180 2.49 9.67 -3.30
N ALA A 181 1.91 9.60 -4.50
CA ALA A 181 2.06 8.49 -5.42
C ALA A 181 3.49 8.32 -5.96
N GLN A 182 4.25 9.42 -6.06
CA GLN A 182 5.66 9.45 -6.45
C GLN A 182 6.60 9.38 -5.24
N ARG A 183 6.06 9.45 -4.01
CA ARG A 183 6.85 9.48 -2.79
C ARG A 183 7.67 8.21 -2.69
N LYS A 184 8.97 8.40 -2.66
CA LYS A 184 9.90 7.32 -2.38
C LYS A 184 9.85 7.02 -0.88
N PRO A 185 9.93 5.74 -0.47
CA PRO A 185 10.18 5.40 0.93
C PRO A 185 11.37 6.19 1.47
N ALA A 186 11.34 6.57 2.75
CA ALA A 186 12.34 7.49 3.28
C ALA A 186 13.81 7.04 3.18
N HIS A 187 14.07 5.73 3.08
CA HIS A 187 15.44 5.24 2.81
C HIS A 187 16.04 5.77 1.51
N PHE A 188 15.23 6.17 0.52
CA PHE A 188 15.73 6.79 -0.71
C PHE A 188 16.35 8.17 -0.48
N GLN A 189 15.92 8.91 0.56
CA GLN A 189 16.59 10.16 0.92
C GLN A 189 17.96 9.90 1.55
N VAL A 190 18.06 8.85 2.37
CA VAL A 190 19.36 8.39 2.91
C VAL A 190 20.30 8.01 1.77
N ASP A 191 19.83 7.24 0.78
CA ASP A 191 20.63 6.83 -0.38
C ASP A 191 21.05 8.05 -1.24
N ALA A 192 20.15 9.02 -1.43
CA ALA A 192 20.46 10.26 -2.15
C ALA A 192 21.52 11.09 -1.42
N LEU A 193 21.36 11.29 -0.11
CA LEU A 193 22.33 11.99 0.72
C LEU A 193 23.67 11.24 0.79
N GLN A 194 23.65 9.90 0.77
CA GLN A 194 24.87 9.08 0.68
C GLN A 194 25.56 9.25 -0.67
N HIS A 195 24.80 9.34 -1.75
CA HIS A 195 25.33 9.61 -3.09
C HIS A 195 25.91 11.03 -3.18
N GLU A 196 25.23 12.04 -2.64
CA GLU A 196 25.75 13.41 -2.52
C GLU A 196 27.03 13.45 -1.67
N LEU A 197 27.05 12.74 -0.54
CA LEU A 197 28.25 12.60 0.30
C LEU A 197 29.40 11.95 -0.46
N PHE A 198 29.11 10.96 -1.31
CA PHE A 198 30.11 10.33 -2.17
C PHE A 198 30.65 11.31 -3.21
N ILE A 199 29.78 12.05 -3.91
CA ILE A 199 30.18 13.10 -4.87
C ILE A 199 31.01 14.18 -4.19
N ALA A 200 30.56 14.68 -3.03
CA ALA A 200 31.26 15.70 -2.26
C ALA A 200 32.68 15.24 -1.87
N ARG A 201 32.84 13.98 -1.44
CA ARG A 201 34.16 13.40 -1.17
C ARG A 201 35.02 13.29 -2.43
N LYS A 202 34.44 12.82 -3.54
CA LYS A 202 35.15 12.71 -4.83
C LYS A 202 35.66 14.07 -5.31
N ASN A 203 34.87 15.12 -5.10
CA ASN A 203 35.21 16.50 -5.47
C ASN A 203 36.05 17.23 -4.42
N LYS A 204 36.48 16.55 -3.34
CA LYS A 204 37.24 17.14 -2.22
C LYS A 204 36.57 18.36 -1.59
N ALA A 205 35.24 18.31 -1.44
CA ALA A 205 34.47 19.33 -0.76
C ALA A 205 34.97 19.57 0.67
N GLY A 206 34.76 20.79 1.21
CA GLY A 206 35.23 21.17 2.54
C GLY A 206 34.58 20.37 3.67
N ASP A 207 35.28 20.23 4.80
CA ASP A 207 34.82 19.45 5.96
C ASP A 207 33.47 19.88 6.53
N ARG A 208 33.09 21.15 6.34
CA ARG A 208 31.79 21.67 6.77
C ARG A 208 30.64 21.04 5.97
N GLU A 209 30.80 20.88 4.66
CA GLU A 209 29.81 20.27 3.78
C GLU A 209 29.68 18.77 4.06
N ILE A 210 30.81 18.08 4.20
CA ILE A 210 30.84 16.66 4.57
C ILE A 210 30.16 16.43 5.92
N ARG A 211 30.40 17.29 6.92
CA ARG A 211 29.72 17.21 8.23
C ARG A 211 28.22 17.45 8.11
N ARG A 212 27.79 18.45 7.35
CA ARG A 212 26.36 18.72 7.10
C ARG A 212 25.67 17.51 6.47
N LEU A 213 26.25 16.91 5.43
CA LEU A 213 25.69 15.71 4.78
C LEU A 213 25.65 14.51 5.73
N LYS A 214 26.70 14.27 6.52
CA LYS A 214 26.70 13.22 7.54
C LYS A 214 25.60 13.43 8.59
N GLN A 215 25.42 14.66 9.05
CA GLN A 215 24.38 15.01 10.02
C GLN A 215 22.98 14.82 9.42
N ALA A 216 22.76 15.27 8.19
CA ALA A 216 21.51 15.06 7.47
C ALA A 216 21.20 13.55 7.32
N ILE A 217 22.20 12.72 6.97
CA ILE A 217 22.04 11.25 6.91
C ILE A 217 21.65 10.69 8.28
N GLN A 218 22.28 11.14 9.37
CA GLN A 218 21.97 10.67 10.72
C GLN A 218 20.58 11.09 11.17
N GLU A 219 20.17 12.33 10.90
CA GLU A 219 18.82 12.82 11.20
C GLU A 219 17.78 12.04 10.40
N GLU A 220 18.03 11.80 9.11
CA GLU A 220 17.10 11.05 8.26
C GLU A 220 17.02 9.57 8.68
N LYS A 221 18.15 8.95 9.06
CA LYS A 221 18.14 7.59 9.65
C LYS A 221 17.42 7.53 11.00
N LYS A 222 17.54 8.57 11.83
CA LYS A 222 16.81 8.68 13.11
C LYS A 222 15.31 8.88 12.89
N ARG A 223 14.90 9.60 11.84
CA ARG A 223 13.49 9.73 11.44
C ARG A 223 12.90 8.39 10.97
N HIS A 224 13.73 7.51 10.40
CA HIS A 224 13.28 6.27 9.76
C HIS A 224 14.06 5.02 10.22
N PRO A 225 13.98 4.63 11.52
CA PRO A 225 14.70 3.47 12.03
C PRO A 225 14.16 2.17 11.39
N GLY A 226 15.05 1.35 10.82
CA GLY A 226 14.75 -0.05 10.47
C GLY A 226 14.33 -0.37 9.03
N ARG A 227 14.37 0.58 8.08
CA ARG A 227 14.09 0.28 6.66
C ARG A 227 15.36 -0.08 5.88
N HIS A 228 15.74 -1.35 5.89
CA HIS A 228 16.78 -1.89 4.99
C HIS A 228 16.22 -2.47 3.69
N ASN A 229 14.92 -2.76 3.63
CA ASN A 229 14.31 -3.39 2.45
C ASN A 229 13.83 -2.34 1.45
N LYS A 230 14.36 -2.46 0.23
CA LYS A 230 14.10 -1.58 -0.94
C LYS A 230 12.73 -1.80 -1.58
N THR A 231 11.83 -2.54 -0.94
CA THR A 231 10.55 -2.90 -1.55
C THR A 231 9.69 -1.66 -1.69
N ARG A 232 9.48 -1.26 -2.96
CA ARG A 232 8.56 -0.19 -3.33
C ARG A 232 7.14 -0.69 -3.12
N PHE A 233 6.59 -0.52 -1.92
CA PHE A 233 5.16 -0.68 -1.73
C PHE A 233 4.44 0.51 -2.36
N LYS A 234 4.01 0.36 -3.62
CA LYS A 234 3.17 1.33 -4.32
C LYS A 234 1.70 1.18 -3.89
N HIS A 235 1.41 1.26 -2.60
CA HIS A 235 0.01 1.24 -2.14
C HIS A 235 -0.58 2.64 -2.27
N ARG A 236 -1.54 2.80 -3.18
CA ARG A 236 -2.21 4.08 -3.48
C ARG A 236 -3.70 3.95 -3.19
N PRO A 237 -4.13 4.16 -1.94
CA PRO A 237 -5.50 3.91 -1.56
C PRO A 237 -6.49 4.93 -2.13
N VAL A 238 -6.02 6.05 -2.70
CA VAL A 238 -6.88 7.12 -3.23
C VAL A 238 -6.29 7.64 -4.54
N ILE A 239 -7.09 7.66 -5.60
CA ILE A 239 -6.74 8.20 -6.92
C ILE A 239 -7.91 8.98 -7.51
N PHE A 240 -7.64 9.90 -8.43
CA PHE A 240 -8.68 10.47 -9.30
C PHE A 240 -8.79 9.62 -10.55
N ILE A 241 -10.00 9.15 -10.86
CA ILE A 241 -10.28 8.45 -12.13
C ILE A 241 -10.93 9.37 -13.17
N ALA A 242 -11.49 10.49 -12.72
CA ALA A 242 -12.08 11.54 -13.54
C ALA A 242 -11.69 12.92 -12.96
N PRO A 243 -12.05 14.04 -13.60
CA PRO A 243 -11.77 15.37 -13.07
C PRO A 243 -12.32 15.62 -11.66
N ASP A 244 -13.49 15.04 -11.36
CA ASP A 244 -14.32 15.25 -10.17
C ASP A 244 -14.59 13.96 -9.38
N THR A 245 -14.07 12.82 -9.82
CA THR A 245 -14.38 11.52 -9.21
C THR A 245 -13.14 10.92 -8.56
N LEU A 246 -13.22 10.77 -7.24
CA LEU A 246 -12.24 10.10 -6.39
C LEU A 246 -12.57 8.61 -6.28
N LYS A 247 -11.59 7.75 -6.51
CA LYS A 247 -11.66 6.31 -6.26
C LYS A 247 -10.81 5.98 -5.05
N ILE A 248 -11.43 5.34 -4.06
CA ILE A 248 -10.79 4.87 -2.83
C ILE A 248 -10.75 3.35 -2.90
N GLU A 249 -9.56 2.74 -2.77
CA GLU A 249 -9.37 1.30 -2.78
C GLU A 249 -9.25 0.71 -1.38
N TRP A 250 -10.02 -0.36 -1.14
CA TRP A 250 -10.03 -1.13 0.10
C TRP A 250 -9.25 -2.43 -0.08
N THR A 251 -7.91 -2.36 -0.08
CA THR A 251 -7.09 -3.55 -0.37
C THR A 251 -7.12 -4.61 0.74
N HIS A 252 -7.29 -4.20 2.01
CA HIS A 252 -7.22 -5.10 3.19
C HIS A 252 -8.26 -4.76 4.28
N ALA A 253 -9.24 -3.93 3.93
CA ALA A 253 -10.08 -3.24 4.89
C ALA A 253 -11.44 -2.93 4.30
N ALA A 254 -12.20 -3.94 3.90
CA ALA A 254 -13.57 -3.67 3.50
C ALA A 254 -14.32 -3.16 4.74
N PRO A 255 -14.89 -1.94 4.73
CA PRO A 255 -15.78 -1.52 5.78
C PRO A 255 -16.93 -2.51 5.87
N GLU A 256 -17.47 -2.72 7.07
CA GLU A 256 -18.68 -3.53 7.20
C GLU A 256 -19.78 -2.87 6.35
N VAL A 257 -20.16 -3.57 5.27
CA VAL A 257 -20.99 -2.99 4.19
C VAL A 257 -22.29 -2.42 4.73
N LYS A 258 -22.90 -3.11 5.70
CA LYS A 258 -24.12 -2.67 6.36
C LYS A 258 -23.93 -1.34 7.08
N THR A 259 -22.86 -1.23 7.85
CA THR A 259 -22.51 -0.03 8.61
C THR A 259 -22.19 1.14 7.69
N LEU A 260 -21.40 0.92 6.63
CA LEU A 260 -21.11 1.96 5.64
C LEU A 260 -22.38 2.44 4.95
N ASN A 261 -23.20 1.53 4.43
CA ASN A 261 -24.43 1.89 3.71
C ASN A 261 -25.42 2.63 4.63
N ALA A 262 -25.57 2.19 5.89
CA ALA A 262 -26.43 2.86 6.85
C ALA A 262 -25.97 4.30 7.14
N LEU A 263 -24.66 4.51 7.28
CA LEU A 263 -24.09 5.84 7.49
C LEU A 263 -24.26 6.73 6.26
N LEU A 264 -23.98 6.22 5.05
CA LEU A 264 -24.15 7.00 3.83
C LEU A 264 -25.62 7.38 3.58
N ALA A 265 -26.54 6.46 3.86
CA ALA A 265 -27.97 6.72 3.78
C ALA A 265 -28.42 7.81 4.78
N GLN A 266 -27.85 7.84 5.98
CA GLN A 266 -28.14 8.88 6.98
C GLN A 266 -27.82 10.30 6.48
N TYR A 267 -26.79 10.45 5.64
CA TYR A 267 -26.38 11.74 5.08
C TYR A 267 -26.94 11.99 3.68
N GLY A 268 -28.00 11.27 3.29
CA GLY A 268 -28.72 11.48 2.02
C GLY A 268 -27.91 11.09 0.78
N THR A 269 -26.90 10.23 0.93
CA THR A 269 -26.13 9.75 -0.21
C THR A 269 -26.56 8.33 -0.58
N GLU A 270 -26.99 8.14 -1.83
CA GLU A 270 -27.41 6.83 -2.31
C GLU A 270 -26.19 5.96 -2.62
N THR A 271 -26.09 4.80 -1.95
CA THR A 271 -25.03 3.83 -2.28
C THR A 271 -25.53 2.89 -3.36
N VAL A 272 -25.23 3.19 -4.62
CA VAL A 272 -25.44 2.22 -5.70
C VAL A 272 -24.32 1.17 -5.61
N ALA A 273 -24.68 -0.09 -5.39
CA ALA A 273 -23.71 -1.18 -5.47
C ALA A 273 -23.54 -1.59 -6.93
N ALA A 274 -22.40 -1.27 -7.53
CA ALA A 274 -22.02 -1.81 -8.83
C ALA A 274 -21.03 -2.96 -8.64
N GLN A 275 -21.19 -4.01 -9.44
CA GLN A 275 -20.27 -5.13 -9.46
C GLN A 275 -19.83 -5.39 -10.90
N ARG A 276 -18.51 -5.54 -11.09
CA ARG A 276 -17.92 -5.95 -12.35
C ARG A 276 -17.03 -7.16 -12.13
N THR A 277 -17.13 -8.13 -13.03
CA THR A 277 -16.15 -9.22 -13.11
C THR A 277 -15.30 -8.99 -14.35
N ILE A 278 -13.98 -9.00 -14.17
CA ILE A 278 -13.01 -8.89 -15.24
C ILE A 278 -12.32 -10.24 -15.35
N ASP A 279 -12.48 -10.90 -16.50
CA ASP A 279 -11.74 -12.12 -16.83
C ASP A 279 -10.47 -11.73 -17.58
N MET A 280 -9.30 -12.02 -16.98
CA MET A 280 -8.01 -11.63 -17.57
C MET A 280 -7.41 -12.70 -18.49
N ASP A 281 -8.00 -13.90 -18.55
CA ASP A 281 -7.40 -15.01 -19.28
C ASP A 281 -7.58 -14.88 -20.81
N THR A 282 -8.70 -14.27 -21.24
CA THR A 282 -9.01 -14.07 -22.66
C THR A 282 -9.90 -12.84 -22.83
N PRO A 283 -9.34 -11.64 -23.05
CA PRO A 283 -10.16 -10.54 -23.53
C PRO A 283 -10.74 -10.95 -24.88
N LYS A 284 -12.07 -11.04 -24.98
CA LYS A 284 -12.75 -11.55 -26.17
C LYS A 284 -12.73 -10.53 -27.32
N THR A 285 -12.52 -9.26 -26.98
CA THR A 285 -12.51 -8.15 -27.93
C THR A 285 -11.35 -7.19 -27.66
N SER A 286 -10.90 -6.49 -28.70
CA SER A 286 -9.88 -5.45 -28.56
C SER A 286 -10.32 -4.31 -27.62
N GLN A 287 -11.63 -4.02 -27.57
CA GLN A 287 -12.19 -3.03 -26.66
C GLN A 287 -12.13 -3.51 -25.21
N GLU A 288 -12.51 -4.76 -24.94
CA GLU A 288 -12.38 -5.37 -23.62
C GLU A 288 -10.92 -5.40 -23.17
N PHE A 289 -9.98 -5.76 -24.05
CA PHE A 289 -8.55 -5.68 -23.74
C PHE A 289 -8.11 -4.26 -23.34
N ALA A 290 -8.50 -3.25 -24.10
CA ALA A 290 -8.15 -1.86 -23.80
C ALA A 290 -8.74 -1.39 -22.46
N GLU A 291 -9.98 -1.77 -22.15
CA GLU A 291 -10.63 -1.47 -20.88
C GLU A 291 -9.92 -2.16 -19.70
N ILE A 292 -9.56 -3.44 -19.84
CA ILE A 292 -8.83 -4.20 -18.82
C ILE A 292 -7.45 -3.59 -18.61
N LEU A 293 -6.73 -3.31 -19.70
CA LEU A 293 -5.39 -2.73 -19.62
C LEU A 293 -5.43 -1.35 -18.94
N HIS A 294 -6.38 -0.49 -19.30
CA HIS A 294 -6.59 0.80 -18.64
C HIS A 294 -6.94 0.65 -17.15
N ALA A 295 -7.82 -0.31 -16.80
CA ALA A 295 -8.18 -0.60 -15.41
C ALA A 295 -6.97 -1.08 -14.58
N VAL A 296 -6.06 -1.85 -15.18
CA VAL A 296 -4.84 -2.34 -14.51
C VAL A 296 -3.79 -1.24 -14.40
N LEU A 297 -3.59 -0.43 -15.45
CA LEU A 297 -2.64 0.68 -15.46
C LEU A 297 -3.04 1.81 -14.49
N SER A 298 -4.32 2.15 -14.42
CA SER A 298 -4.84 3.17 -13.48
C SER A 298 -4.65 2.78 -12.00
N ARG A 299 -4.56 1.47 -11.69
CA ARG A 299 -4.17 0.99 -10.35
C ARG A 299 -2.66 1.04 -10.11
N GLY A 300 -1.87 1.25 -11.16
CA GLY A 300 -0.41 1.19 -11.11
C GLY A 300 0.15 -0.23 -11.04
N ASP A 301 -0.65 -1.25 -11.38
CA ASP A 301 -0.23 -2.65 -11.41
C ASP A 301 0.46 -2.99 -12.75
N GLU A 302 1.66 -2.44 -12.90
CA GLU A 302 2.49 -2.61 -14.11
C GLU A 302 2.82 -4.07 -14.40
N ILE A 303 2.93 -4.92 -13.37
CA ILE A 303 3.28 -6.34 -13.56
C ILE A 303 2.12 -7.06 -14.24
N THR A 304 0.90 -6.84 -13.76
CA THR A 304 -0.29 -7.42 -14.35
C THR A 304 -0.55 -6.88 -15.75
N ALA A 305 -0.35 -5.58 -15.99
CA ALA A 305 -0.44 -4.99 -17.33
C ALA A 305 0.57 -5.64 -18.29
N LEU A 306 1.80 -5.86 -17.81
CA LEU A 306 2.85 -6.50 -18.59
C LEU A 306 2.51 -7.97 -18.88
N LYS A 307 1.96 -8.71 -17.92
CA LYS A 307 1.45 -10.08 -18.16
C LYS A 307 0.35 -10.09 -19.22
N LEU A 308 -0.64 -9.19 -19.12
CA LEU A 308 -1.75 -9.06 -20.07
C LEU A 308 -1.27 -8.77 -21.50
N ILE A 309 -0.40 -7.78 -21.67
CA ILE A 309 0.14 -7.40 -22.99
C ILE A 309 0.94 -8.57 -23.60
N ARG A 310 1.75 -9.27 -22.80
CA ARG A 310 2.52 -10.41 -23.27
C ARG A 310 1.62 -11.58 -23.68
N ALA A 311 0.57 -11.86 -22.91
CA ALA A 311 -0.39 -12.91 -23.24
C ALA A 311 -1.16 -12.60 -24.53
N GLN A 312 -1.57 -11.33 -24.71
CA GLN A 312 -2.36 -10.92 -25.87
C GLN A 312 -1.56 -10.80 -27.17
N PHE A 313 -0.34 -10.22 -27.11
CA PHE A 313 0.44 -9.88 -28.30
C PHE A 313 1.68 -10.75 -28.51
N GLY A 314 2.01 -11.65 -27.58
CA GLY A 314 3.23 -12.46 -27.64
C GLY A 314 4.52 -11.67 -27.43
N TYR A 315 4.43 -10.44 -26.92
CA TYR A 315 5.59 -9.57 -26.70
C TYR A 315 6.59 -10.14 -25.68
N SER A 316 7.86 -9.78 -25.87
CA SER A 316 8.88 -9.90 -24.83
C SER A 316 8.60 -8.95 -23.66
N ILE A 317 9.27 -9.15 -22.52
CA ILE A 317 9.14 -8.28 -21.35
C ILE A 317 9.53 -6.83 -21.69
N SER A 318 10.59 -6.64 -22.48
CA SER A 318 11.06 -5.34 -22.94
C SER A 318 10.05 -4.63 -23.84
N GLU A 319 9.47 -5.35 -24.80
CA GLU A 319 8.47 -4.79 -25.72
C GLU A 319 7.17 -4.43 -25.01
N ALA A 320 6.69 -5.32 -24.13
CA ALA A 320 5.50 -5.05 -23.32
C ALA A 320 5.70 -3.84 -22.40
N LYS A 321 6.90 -3.68 -21.83
CA LYS A 321 7.23 -2.50 -21.03
C LYS A 321 7.27 -1.23 -21.89
N ALA A 322 7.91 -1.27 -23.05
CA ALA A 322 7.94 -0.14 -23.98
C ALA A 322 6.52 0.27 -24.41
N TYR A 323 5.64 -0.71 -24.63
CA TYR A 323 4.22 -0.48 -24.92
C TYR A 323 3.51 0.26 -23.78
N ILE A 324 3.70 -0.18 -22.53
CA ILE A 324 3.14 0.51 -21.35
C ILE A 324 3.69 1.94 -21.23
N ASP A 325 4.99 2.12 -21.42
CA ASP A 325 5.62 3.43 -21.31
C ASP A 325 5.11 4.40 -22.39
N ASN A 326 4.87 3.90 -23.61
CA ASN A 326 4.23 4.66 -24.68
C ASN A 326 2.78 5.05 -24.35
N LEU A 327 1.98 4.12 -23.78
CA LEU A 327 0.62 4.43 -23.33
C LEU A 327 0.60 5.51 -22.25
N LYS A 328 1.52 5.45 -21.29
CA LYS A 328 1.65 6.48 -20.26
C LYS A 328 2.07 7.83 -20.85
N ALA A 329 2.99 7.83 -21.81
CA ALA A 329 3.38 9.05 -22.52
C ALA A 329 2.22 9.66 -23.32
N ALA A 330 1.31 8.83 -23.84
CA ALA A 330 0.10 9.24 -24.52
C ALA A 330 -1.03 9.70 -23.57
N GLY A 331 -0.84 9.64 -22.25
CA GLY A 331 -1.83 10.09 -21.26
C GLY A 331 -2.93 9.07 -20.92
N LEU A 332 -2.75 7.80 -21.27
CA LEU A 332 -3.69 6.70 -20.96
C LEU A 332 -3.47 6.10 -19.55
N SER A 333 -2.94 6.86 -18.60
CA SER A 333 -2.58 6.39 -17.25
C SER A 333 -3.45 6.94 -16.14
#